data_AF-A0A4U0X1S8-F1
#
_entry.id   AF-A0A4U0X1S8-F1
#
_cell.length_a   1.000
_cell.length_b   1.000
_cell.length_c   1.000
_cell.angle_alpha   90.00
_cell.angle_beta   90.00
_cell.angle_gamma   90.00
#
_symmetry.space_group_name_H-M   'P 1'
#
loop_
_entity.id
_entity.type
_entity.pdbx_description
1 polymer ?
#
loop_
_entity_poly.entity_id
_entity_poly.type
_entity_poly.pdbx_seq_one_letter_code
_entity_poly.pdbx_strand_id
1 'polypeptide(L)'
;MFHTIEKEQAWRRRNGHAPGFETLGVSKPIVALGAEEPLADQLMMADYFHGADGLGGIHESHPHLTPAQTWQSLLEAAKTSESTEMDEAAEALVDFSRHPKSLFTPSETPAHQEILRLLRENEKDSITIVAIGPLTNIALAAAADPETFLRVKEVVVMGGTIETPGNVRQPPPPIHPPPFLPPPPRFQLTKAPQTPLRTSLNIRNQITPVAEFNTYADSIAAARVYALTSPHPNSTMPPAPPAPPGKQADDPPPPFLANYPDRLSRQLPVTLFPLDITTSHLLTRGQFRETVAPLLDAGSPLAEWVAAFLSSTFGKIESLSARAAGDRVGLALHDPLCVWYMLTRRSPAWTLAPHGPEDIRVETSGQWTRGMCVVDRRNRRRREDDGEGGEVPGDTGNWLGKGSGNRVGRVVGSPGEDKFGAYLLHRIFG
;
A
#
# COMPACT_ATOMS: atom_id res chain seq x y z
N MET A 1 8.14 -14.33 -8.99
CA MET A 1 7.95 -14.99 -7.68
C MET A 1 7.50 -16.45 -7.83
N PHE A 2 6.26 -16.77 -8.24
CA PHE A 2 5.76 -18.16 -8.28
C PHE A 2 6.66 -19.12 -9.08
N HIS A 3 7.12 -18.71 -10.26
CA HIS A 3 8.13 -19.43 -11.05
C HIS A 3 9.40 -19.79 -10.26
N THR A 4 9.90 -18.85 -9.45
CA THR A 4 11.08 -19.07 -8.59
C THR A 4 10.76 -20.07 -7.49
N ILE A 5 9.58 -19.99 -6.88
CA ILE A 5 9.14 -20.92 -5.83
C ILE A 5 9.02 -22.35 -6.39
N GLU A 6 8.50 -22.53 -7.61
CA GLU A 6 8.44 -23.85 -8.26
C GLU A 6 9.85 -24.44 -8.46
N LYS A 7 10.79 -23.63 -8.92
CA LYS A 7 12.21 -24.03 -9.07
C LYS A 7 12.82 -24.37 -7.71
N GLU A 8 12.56 -23.59 -6.68
CA GLU A 8 13.03 -23.82 -5.31
C GLU A 8 12.49 -25.14 -4.75
N GLN A 9 11.18 -25.41 -4.86
CA GLN A 9 10.60 -26.68 -4.42
C GLN A 9 11.20 -27.88 -5.16
N ALA A 10 11.45 -27.76 -6.47
CA ALA A 10 12.10 -28.81 -7.25
C ALA A 10 13.55 -29.03 -6.82
N TRP A 11 14.30 -27.96 -6.53
CA TRP A 11 15.65 -28.04 -6.00
C TRP A 11 15.66 -28.68 -4.60
N ARG A 12 14.78 -28.26 -3.67
CA ARG A 12 14.65 -28.84 -2.32
C ARG A 12 14.40 -30.34 -2.37
N ARG A 13 13.43 -30.79 -3.18
CA ARG A 13 13.12 -32.23 -3.36
C ARG A 13 14.32 -33.04 -3.85
N ARG A 14 15.05 -32.53 -4.85
CA ARG A 14 16.24 -33.23 -5.40
C ARG A 14 17.38 -33.38 -4.39
N ASN A 15 17.45 -32.46 -3.43
CA ASN A 15 18.46 -32.46 -2.38
C ASN A 15 17.96 -33.11 -1.06
N GLY A 16 16.80 -33.76 -1.07
CA GLY A 16 16.27 -34.47 0.11
C GLY A 16 15.69 -33.55 1.20
N HIS A 17 15.41 -32.29 0.88
CA HIS A 17 14.76 -31.34 1.80
C HIS A 17 13.23 -31.36 1.63
N ALA A 18 12.52 -30.90 2.67
CA ALA A 18 11.10 -30.62 2.57
C ALA A 18 10.85 -29.57 1.47
N PRO A 19 9.81 -29.72 0.62
CA PRO A 19 9.58 -28.81 -0.50
C PRO A 19 9.43 -27.34 -0.10
N GLY A 20 8.81 -27.06 1.05
CA GLY A 20 8.46 -25.70 1.48
C GLY A 20 7.31 -25.11 0.67
N PHE A 21 6.70 -24.04 1.18
CA PHE A 21 5.58 -23.32 0.54
C PHE A 21 4.37 -24.21 0.21
N GLU A 22 4.15 -25.29 0.95
CA GLU A 22 3.11 -26.29 0.71
C GLU A 22 1.70 -25.68 0.75
N THR A 23 1.52 -24.60 1.50
CA THR A 23 0.25 -23.84 1.56
C THR A 23 -0.19 -23.37 0.18
N LEU A 24 0.72 -23.02 -0.74
CA LEU A 24 0.39 -22.61 -2.11
C LEU A 24 -0.21 -23.77 -2.94
N GLY A 25 0.10 -25.01 -2.58
CA GLY A 25 -0.49 -26.20 -3.20
C GLY A 25 -1.86 -26.57 -2.61
N VAL A 26 -2.13 -26.17 -1.36
CA VAL A 26 -3.40 -26.44 -0.67
C VAL A 26 -4.44 -25.36 -0.98
N SER A 27 -4.03 -24.09 -0.95
CA SER A 27 -4.88 -22.95 -1.19
C SER A 27 -4.13 -21.98 -2.10
N LYS A 28 -4.45 -22.05 -3.39
CA LYS A 28 -3.85 -21.17 -4.40
C LYS A 28 -4.34 -19.74 -4.14
N PRO A 29 -3.45 -18.75 -3.99
CA PRO A 29 -3.86 -17.35 -3.92
C PRO A 29 -4.51 -16.92 -5.23
N ILE A 30 -5.55 -16.09 -5.10
CA ILE A 30 -6.15 -15.40 -6.23
C ILE A 30 -5.33 -14.13 -6.51
N VAL A 31 -4.99 -13.88 -7.77
CA VAL A 31 -4.27 -12.69 -8.22
C VAL A 31 -5.20 -11.88 -9.11
N ALA A 32 -5.68 -10.75 -8.59
CA ALA A 32 -6.56 -9.83 -9.31
C ALA A 32 -5.80 -8.52 -9.61
N LEU A 33 -5.93 -8.03 -10.83
CA LEU A 33 -5.39 -6.73 -11.22
C LEU A 33 -6.28 -5.60 -10.71
N GLY A 34 -5.67 -4.56 -10.16
CA GLY A 34 -6.37 -3.43 -9.57
C GLY A 34 -6.21 -2.14 -10.36
N ALA A 35 -6.47 -1.02 -9.69
CA ALA A 35 -6.28 0.31 -10.24
C ALA A 35 -4.83 0.54 -10.74
N GLU A 36 -4.72 1.11 -11.93
CA GLU A 36 -3.44 1.51 -12.54
C GLU A 36 -3.03 2.93 -12.16
N GLU A 37 -4.00 3.75 -11.71
CA GLU A 37 -3.80 5.14 -11.34
C GLU A 37 -4.43 5.43 -9.97
N PRO A 38 -3.89 6.40 -9.20
CA PRO A 38 -4.54 6.88 -7.97
C PRO A 38 -5.85 7.63 -8.27
N LEU A 39 -6.71 7.80 -7.26
CA LEU A 39 -8.05 8.37 -7.46
C LEU A 39 -8.08 9.80 -8.01
N ALA A 40 -7.14 10.64 -7.59
CA ALA A 40 -7.08 12.05 -8.00
C ALA A 40 -5.66 12.64 -8.00
N ASP A 41 -4.69 11.87 -7.54
CA ASP A 41 -3.30 12.30 -7.43
C ASP A 41 -2.53 12.01 -8.74
N GLN A 42 -1.31 12.51 -8.87
CA GLN A 42 -0.47 12.13 -10.01
C GLN A 42 0.10 10.73 -9.76
N LEU A 43 0.16 9.89 -10.80
CA LEU A 43 0.85 8.61 -10.72
C LEU A 43 2.32 8.83 -10.34
N MET A 44 2.73 8.20 -9.26
CA MET A 44 4.08 8.27 -8.72
C MET A 44 4.66 6.86 -8.66
N MET A 45 5.85 6.69 -9.22
CA MET A 45 6.61 5.45 -9.17
C MET A 45 7.76 5.57 -8.17
N ALA A 46 8.09 4.46 -7.51
CA ALA A 46 9.24 4.38 -6.61
C ALA A 46 10.45 3.69 -7.28
N ASP A 47 10.52 3.78 -8.61
CA ASP A 47 11.57 3.22 -9.47
C ASP A 47 12.98 3.71 -9.12
N TYR A 48 13.12 4.93 -8.61
CA TYR A 48 14.40 5.47 -8.13
C TYR A 48 15.05 4.61 -7.03
N PHE A 49 14.22 3.91 -6.23
CA PHE A 49 14.64 3.06 -5.12
C PHE A 49 14.55 1.59 -5.49
N HIS A 50 13.47 1.19 -6.16
CA HIS A 50 13.17 -0.21 -6.48
C HIS A 50 13.57 -0.61 -7.89
N GLY A 51 14.19 0.25 -8.71
CA GLY A 51 14.44 -0.02 -10.13
C GLY A 51 13.18 0.03 -10.99
N ALA A 52 13.34 0.12 -12.31
CA ALA A 52 12.22 0.24 -13.25
C ALA A 52 11.29 -0.99 -13.26
N ASP A 53 11.80 -2.16 -12.85
CA ASP A 53 11.03 -3.40 -12.69
C ASP A 53 10.48 -3.63 -11.28
N GLY A 54 10.71 -2.69 -10.35
CA GLY A 54 10.34 -2.83 -8.94
C GLY A 54 11.20 -3.83 -8.15
N LEU A 55 12.21 -4.46 -8.79
CA LEU A 55 13.07 -5.49 -8.21
C LEU A 55 14.57 -5.18 -8.42
N GLY A 56 14.93 -3.90 -8.52
CA GLY A 56 16.31 -3.42 -8.59
C GLY A 56 16.95 -3.55 -9.96
N GLY A 57 16.16 -3.70 -11.02
CA GLY A 57 16.63 -3.89 -12.41
C GLY A 57 17.10 -5.32 -12.70
N ILE A 58 16.59 -6.32 -11.98
CA ILE A 58 17.00 -7.71 -12.17
C ILE A 58 16.57 -8.26 -13.53
N HIS A 59 15.48 -7.77 -14.13
CA HIS A 59 15.04 -8.29 -15.41
C HIS A 59 16.00 -7.97 -16.56
N GLU A 60 16.74 -6.86 -16.45
CA GLU A 60 17.80 -6.47 -17.37
C GLU A 60 19.15 -7.08 -16.98
N SER A 61 19.52 -7.00 -15.69
CA SER A 61 20.84 -7.46 -15.23
C SER A 61 20.97 -8.99 -15.09
N HIS A 62 19.86 -9.69 -14.85
CA HIS A 62 19.79 -11.14 -14.65
C HIS A 62 18.65 -11.75 -15.49
N PRO A 63 18.73 -11.67 -16.84
CA PRO A 63 17.63 -12.10 -17.71
C PRO A 63 17.28 -13.59 -17.55
N HIS A 64 18.21 -14.42 -17.08
CA HIS A 64 17.98 -15.84 -16.78
C HIS A 64 17.05 -16.08 -15.58
N LEU A 65 16.88 -15.08 -14.71
CA LEU A 65 15.93 -15.11 -13.59
C LEU A 65 14.53 -14.62 -13.99
N THR A 66 14.41 -14.00 -15.17
CA THR A 66 13.13 -13.50 -15.69
C THR A 66 12.30 -14.66 -16.26
N PRO A 67 11.09 -14.92 -15.75
CA PRO A 67 10.20 -15.89 -16.37
C PRO A 67 9.79 -15.44 -17.78
N ALA A 68 9.44 -16.38 -18.65
CA ALA A 68 8.84 -16.04 -19.94
C ALA A 68 7.57 -15.19 -19.73
N GLN A 69 7.33 -14.18 -20.58
CA GLN A 69 6.23 -13.21 -20.47
C GLN A 69 4.82 -13.81 -20.69
N THR A 70 4.67 -15.13 -20.72
CA THR A 70 3.40 -15.82 -20.95
C THR A 70 2.31 -15.45 -19.94
N TRP A 71 2.67 -14.93 -18.76
CA TRP A 71 1.73 -14.46 -17.75
C TRP A 71 1.12 -13.08 -18.06
N GLN A 72 1.83 -12.21 -18.80
CA GLN A 72 1.35 -10.86 -19.11
C GLN A 72 0.21 -10.93 -20.11
N SER A 73 0.32 -11.76 -21.14
CA SER A 73 -0.79 -12.01 -22.09
C SER A 73 -2.03 -12.57 -21.41
N LEU A 74 -1.87 -13.44 -20.40
CA LEU A 74 -2.98 -14.00 -19.63
C LEU A 74 -3.70 -12.91 -18.80
N LEU A 75 -2.95 -11.99 -18.18
CA LEU A 75 -3.52 -10.93 -17.35
C LEU A 75 -4.07 -9.75 -18.17
N GLU A 76 -3.44 -9.40 -19.29
CA GLU A 76 -3.94 -8.36 -20.19
C GLU A 76 -5.23 -8.77 -20.89
N ALA A 77 -5.37 -10.05 -21.30
CA ALA A 77 -6.62 -10.53 -21.87
C ALA A 77 -7.79 -10.53 -20.87
N ALA A 78 -7.51 -10.59 -19.57
CA ALA A 78 -8.49 -10.39 -18.50
C ALA A 78 -8.88 -8.91 -18.28
N LYS A 79 -8.11 -7.95 -18.82
CA LYS A 79 -8.43 -6.51 -18.75
C LYS A 79 -9.33 -6.02 -19.88
N THR A 80 -9.23 -6.60 -21.07
CA THR A 80 -9.91 -6.12 -22.30
C THR A 80 -11.36 -6.61 -22.44
N SER A 81 -11.99 -6.97 -21.32
CA SER A 81 -13.26 -7.69 -21.16
C SER A 81 -14.52 -6.89 -21.56
N GLU A 82 -14.54 -6.27 -22.74
CA GLU A 82 -15.73 -5.67 -23.36
C GLU A 82 -15.97 -6.10 -24.83
N SER A 83 -15.17 -7.00 -25.41
CA SER A 83 -15.40 -7.45 -26.80
C SER A 83 -15.13 -8.94 -27.04
N THR A 84 -15.70 -9.42 -28.15
CA THR A 84 -15.93 -10.80 -28.60
C THR A 84 -14.70 -11.71 -28.78
N GLU A 85 -13.50 -11.31 -28.34
CA GLU A 85 -12.26 -12.12 -28.36
C GLU A 85 -12.17 -13.09 -27.16
N MET A 86 -13.32 -13.40 -26.55
CA MET A 86 -13.45 -13.98 -25.21
C MET A 86 -13.06 -15.46 -25.12
N ASP A 87 -13.19 -16.25 -26.19
CA ASP A 87 -13.10 -17.71 -26.08
C ASP A 87 -11.65 -18.22 -25.94
N GLU A 88 -10.70 -17.71 -26.73
CA GLU A 88 -9.32 -18.24 -26.71
C GLU A 88 -8.52 -17.79 -25.47
N ALA A 89 -8.70 -16.54 -25.04
CA ALA A 89 -8.01 -16.01 -23.87
C ALA A 89 -8.56 -16.57 -22.56
N ALA A 90 -9.88 -16.68 -22.44
CA ALA A 90 -10.51 -17.32 -21.29
C ALA A 90 -10.16 -18.82 -21.25
N GLU A 91 -10.12 -19.51 -22.40
CA GLU A 91 -9.64 -20.90 -22.46
C GLU A 91 -8.17 -21.04 -22.01
N ALA A 92 -7.28 -20.13 -22.43
CA ALA A 92 -5.88 -20.13 -22.01
C ALA A 92 -5.70 -19.84 -20.50
N LEU A 93 -6.50 -18.92 -19.95
CA LEU A 93 -6.55 -18.63 -18.51
C LEU A 93 -7.09 -19.82 -17.71
N VAL A 94 -8.15 -20.47 -18.20
CA VAL A 94 -8.74 -21.67 -17.62
C VAL A 94 -7.75 -22.83 -17.67
N ASP A 95 -7.04 -23.03 -18.78
CA ASP A 95 -6.02 -24.07 -18.93
C ASP A 95 -4.82 -23.83 -18.01
N PHE A 96 -4.32 -22.58 -17.92
CA PHE A 96 -3.28 -22.21 -16.97
C PHE A 96 -3.69 -22.43 -15.50
N SER A 97 -4.93 -22.05 -15.15
CA SER A 97 -5.48 -22.21 -13.80
C SER A 97 -5.69 -23.68 -13.43
N ARG A 98 -6.10 -24.50 -14.41
CA ARG A 98 -6.25 -25.96 -14.29
C ARG A 98 -4.92 -26.70 -14.36
N HIS A 99 -3.85 -26.05 -14.80
CA HIS A 99 -2.54 -26.67 -14.85
C HIS A 99 -2.11 -27.06 -13.42
N PRO A 100 -1.84 -28.35 -13.15
CA PRO A 100 -1.64 -28.86 -11.79
C PRO A 100 -0.39 -28.26 -11.11
N LYS A 101 0.46 -27.56 -11.86
CA LYS A 101 1.66 -26.89 -11.35
C LYS A 101 1.45 -25.41 -11.01
N SER A 102 0.40 -24.75 -11.49
CA SER A 102 0.21 -23.32 -11.23
C SER A 102 0.05 -23.06 -9.73
N LEU A 103 0.86 -22.17 -9.18
CA LEU A 103 0.84 -21.78 -7.75
C LEU A 103 -0.13 -20.62 -7.44
N PHE A 104 -0.92 -20.15 -8.40
CA PHE A 104 -1.92 -19.10 -8.19
C PHE A 104 -3.10 -19.22 -9.17
N THR A 105 -4.18 -18.50 -8.90
CA THR A 105 -5.35 -18.39 -9.78
C THR A 105 -5.49 -16.94 -10.22
N PRO A 106 -5.29 -16.59 -11.50
CA PRO A 106 -5.61 -15.26 -11.99
C PRO A 106 -7.12 -15.00 -11.88
N SER A 107 -7.51 -13.78 -11.50
CA SER A 107 -8.91 -13.34 -11.53
C SER A 107 -9.16 -12.48 -12.75
N GLU A 108 -10.31 -12.72 -13.38
CA GLU A 108 -10.88 -11.87 -14.45
C GLU A 108 -11.59 -10.64 -13.88
N THR A 109 -11.81 -10.63 -12.56
CA THR A 109 -12.51 -9.54 -11.86
C THR A 109 -11.50 -8.52 -11.33
N PRO A 110 -11.73 -7.20 -11.51
CA PRO A 110 -10.87 -6.17 -10.94
C PRO A 110 -10.74 -6.29 -9.42
N ALA A 111 -9.57 -5.99 -8.87
CA ALA A 111 -9.21 -6.24 -7.47
C ALA A 111 -10.21 -5.65 -6.46
N HIS A 112 -10.74 -4.45 -6.71
CA HIS A 112 -11.72 -3.82 -5.82
C HIS A 112 -13.07 -4.56 -5.79
N GLN A 113 -13.48 -5.17 -6.90
CA GLN A 113 -14.68 -6.01 -6.97
C GLN A 113 -14.42 -7.40 -6.39
N GLU A 114 -13.22 -7.94 -6.59
CA GLU A 114 -12.79 -9.21 -6.00
C GLU A 114 -12.76 -9.14 -4.47
N ILE A 115 -12.30 -8.02 -3.90
CA ILE A 115 -12.40 -7.72 -2.47
C ILE A 115 -13.86 -7.84 -2.01
N LEU A 116 -14.80 -7.19 -2.69
CA LEU A 116 -16.22 -7.22 -2.32
C LEU A 116 -16.80 -8.64 -2.47
N ARG A 117 -16.48 -9.35 -3.55
CA ARG A 117 -16.92 -10.72 -3.80
C ARG A 117 -16.51 -11.64 -2.64
N LEU A 118 -15.23 -11.63 -2.28
CA LEU A 118 -14.70 -12.43 -1.17
C LEU A 118 -15.35 -12.06 0.17
N LEU A 119 -15.57 -10.77 0.44
CA LEU A 119 -16.24 -10.32 1.66
C LEU A 119 -17.72 -10.76 1.71
N ARG A 120 -18.43 -10.86 0.58
CA ARG A 120 -19.81 -11.37 0.52
C ARG A 120 -19.87 -12.88 0.77
N GLU A 121 -18.96 -13.62 0.15
CA GLU A 121 -18.95 -15.10 0.16
C GLU A 121 -18.45 -15.69 1.48
N ASN A 122 -17.65 -14.94 2.24
CA ASN A 122 -17.11 -15.40 3.52
C ASN A 122 -17.87 -14.82 4.71
N GLU A 123 -17.80 -15.50 5.85
CA GLU A 123 -18.43 -15.04 7.08
C GLU A 123 -17.95 -13.63 7.46
N LYS A 124 -18.85 -12.82 8.02
CA LYS A 124 -18.49 -11.50 8.55
C LYS A 124 -17.37 -11.63 9.57
N ASP A 125 -16.43 -10.69 9.59
CA ASP A 125 -15.28 -10.65 10.50
C ASP A 125 -14.30 -11.84 10.36
N SER A 126 -14.35 -12.60 9.25
CA SER A 126 -13.40 -13.68 8.96
C SER A 126 -12.16 -13.24 8.16
N ILE A 127 -12.30 -12.22 7.29
CA ILE A 127 -11.22 -11.75 6.40
C ILE A 127 -10.52 -10.53 7.00
N THR A 128 -9.18 -10.56 7.04
CA THR A 128 -8.32 -9.39 7.32
C THR A 128 -7.66 -8.95 6.02
N ILE A 129 -7.73 -7.65 5.70
CA ILE A 129 -7.01 -7.08 4.56
C ILE A 129 -5.69 -6.52 5.04
N VAL A 130 -4.58 -6.92 4.42
CA VAL A 130 -3.24 -6.38 4.69
C VAL A 130 -2.83 -5.50 3.50
N ALA A 131 -2.92 -4.19 3.69
CA ALA A 131 -2.63 -3.18 2.68
C ALA A 131 -1.18 -2.71 2.80
N ILE A 132 -0.34 -3.13 1.86
CA ILE A 132 1.10 -2.82 1.78
C ILE A 132 1.45 -1.99 0.55
N GLY A 133 0.46 -1.27 0.02
CA GLY A 133 0.58 -0.37 -1.12
C GLY A 133 -0.42 0.78 -1.01
N PRO A 134 -0.53 1.64 -2.03
CA PRO A 134 -1.52 2.70 -2.06
C PRO A 134 -2.95 2.16 -1.87
N LEU A 135 -3.79 2.91 -1.14
CA LEU A 135 -5.10 2.44 -0.69
C LEU A 135 -6.21 2.52 -1.75
N THR A 136 -5.86 2.75 -3.02
CA THR A 136 -6.78 3.00 -4.14
C THR A 136 -7.82 1.89 -4.30
N ASN A 137 -7.39 0.62 -4.38
CA ASN A 137 -8.33 -0.51 -4.52
C ASN A 137 -9.26 -0.65 -3.32
N ILE A 138 -8.78 -0.32 -2.12
CA ILE A 138 -9.59 -0.37 -0.89
C ILE A 138 -10.63 0.75 -0.89
N ALA A 139 -10.23 1.96 -1.29
CA ALA A 139 -11.15 3.10 -1.41
C ALA A 139 -12.20 2.86 -2.50
N LEU A 140 -11.82 2.25 -3.64
CA LEU A 140 -12.75 1.85 -4.70
C LEU A 140 -13.76 0.81 -4.20
N ALA A 141 -13.30 -0.25 -3.53
CA ALA A 141 -14.17 -1.28 -2.98
C ALA A 141 -15.16 -0.68 -1.97
N ALA A 142 -14.65 0.12 -1.03
CA ALA A 142 -15.46 0.75 -0.01
C ALA A 142 -16.45 1.77 -0.59
N ALA A 143 -16.11 2.48 -1.66
CA ALA A 143 -17.03 3.42 -2.31
C ALA A 143 -18.12 2.71 -3.11
N ALA A 144 -17.80 1.58 -3.74
CA ALA A 144 -18.76 0.82 -4.53
C ALA A 144 -19.83 0.14 -3.66
N ASP A 145 -19.44 -0.43 -2.51
CA ASP A 145 -20.38 -1.06 -1.57
C ASP A 145 -19.84 -0.98 -0.13
N PRO A 146 -20.11 0.15 0.57
CA PRO A 146 -19.59 0.37 1.92
C PRO A 146 -20.01 -0.70 2.93
N GLU A 147 -21.26 -1.18 2.85
CA GLU A 147 -21.80 -2.16 3.80
C GLU A 147 -21.19 -3.55 3.61
N THR A 148 -21.03 -4.00 2.37
CA THR A 148 -20.27 -5.21 2.10
C THR A 148 -18.82 -5.06 2.54
N PHE A 149 -18.18 -3.93 2.23
CA PHE A 149 -16.79 -3.68 2.62
C PHE A 149 -16.59 -3.75 4.13
N LEU A 150 -17.54 -3.22 4.91
CA LEU A 150 -17.52 -3.26 6.38
C LEU A 150 -17.66 -4.65 6.99
N ARG A 151 -17.88 -5.71 6.20
CA ARG A 151 -17.79 -7.11 6.65
C ARG A 151 -16.36 -7.54 6.97
N VAL A 152 -15.35 -6.80 6.52
CA VAL A 152 -13.94 -7.05 6.82
C VAL A 152 -13.70 -7.01 8.33
N LYS A 153 -12.90 -7.95 8.85
CA LYS A 153 -12.52 -8.02 10.26
C LYS A 153 -11.73 -6.78 10.69
N GLU A 154 -10.69 -6.48 9.91
CA GLU A 154 -9.81 -5.34 10.10
C GLU A 154 -9.02 -5.08 8.81
N VAL A 155 -8.56 -3.84 8.65
CA VAL A 155 -7.60 -3.45 7.61
C VAL A 155 -6.29 -3.08 8.30
N VAL A 156 -5.24 -3.85 8.05
CA VAL A 156 -3.88 -3.56 8.49
C VAL A 156 -3.18 -2.77 7.39
N VAL A 157 -2.75 -1.55 7.69
CA VAL A 157 -2.19 -0.61 6.71
C VAL A 157 -0.71 -0.38 7.00
N MET A 158 0.16 -0.70 6.06
CA MET A 158 1.51 -0.10 6.01
C MET A 158 1.39 1.24 5.32
N GLY A 159 1.58 2.31 6.08
CA GLY A 159 1.56 3.65 5.52
C GLY A 159 1.56 4.75 6.57
N GLY A 160 1.80 5.96 6.11
CA GLY A 160 1.77 7.15 6.93
C GLY A 160 3.03 7.35 7.77
N THR A 161 3.17 8.56 8.31
CA THR A 161 4.19 8.91 9.29
C THR A 161 3.68 10.03 10.18
N ILE A 162 3.97 9.97 11.48
CA ILE A 162 3.46 10.94 12.46
C ILE A 162 4.60 11.74 13.10
N GLU A 163 5.57 11.05 13.69
CA GLU A 163 6.67 11.64 14.46
C GLU A 163 8.00 11.61 13.71
N THR A 164 8.06 10.85 12.61
CA THR A 164 9.29 10.67 11.83
C THR A 164 9.18 11.34 10.46
N PRO A 165 10.31 11.71 9.81
CA PRO A 165 10.30 12.25 8.46
C PRO A 165 9.66 11.29 7.44
N GLY A 166 9.09 11.87 6.39
CA GLY A 166 8.61 11.13 5.22
C GLY A 166 9.72 10.47 4.39
N ASN A 167 9.34 9.51 3.55
CA ASN A 167 10.29 8.74 2.71
C ASN A 167 10.14 9.01 1.19
N VAL A 168 9.30 9.96 0.79
CA VAL A 168 9.18 10.40 -0.61
C VAL A 168 10.40 11.23 -1.03
N ARG A 169 11.09 10.85 -2.10
CA ARG A 169 12.32 11.52 -2.59
C ARG A 169 12.17 11.96 -4.06
N GLN A 170 13.08 12.83 -4.50
CA GLN A 170 13.15 13.30 -5.89
C GLN A 170 13.31 12.11 -6.85
N PRO A 171 12.40 11.90 -7.82
CA PRO A 171 12.72 11.11 -8.99
C PRO A 171 13.83 11.81 -9.78
N PRO A 172 14.61 11.09 -10.60
CA PRO A 172 15.57 11.72 -11.51
C PRO A 172 14.85 12.76 -12.39
N PRO A 173 15.55 13.84 -12.80
CA PRO A 173 14.93 14.89 -13.59
C PRO A 173 14.37 14.30 -14.90
N PRO A 174 13.18 14.74 -15.36
CA PRO A 174 12.62 14.27 -16.62
C PRO A 174 13.57 14.59 -17.78
N ILE A 175 13.68 13.66 -18.73
CA ILE A 175 14.55 13.75 -19.91
C ILE A 175 14.10 14.90 -20.84
N HIS A 176 12.88 15.44 -20.65
CA HIS A 176 12.35 16.55 -21.43
C HIS A 176 11.99 17.76 -20.54
N PRO A 177 12.36 18.98 -20.95
CA PRO A 177 11.98 20.19 -20.23
C PRO A 177 10.45 20.39 -20.30
N PRO A 178 9.80 20.79 -19.20
CA PRO A 178 8.37 21.10 -19.24
C PRO A 178 8.10 22.31 -20.15
N PRO A 179 6.96 22.35 -20.85
CA PRO A 179 6.58 23.49 -21.69
C PRO A 179 6.51 24.78 -20.86
N PHE A 180 6.89 25.90 -21.48
CA PHE A 180 6.92 27.21 -20.83
C PHE A 180 5.50 27.63 -20.39
N LEU A 181 5.36 28.04 -19.13
CA LEU A 181 4.07 28.45 -18.55
C LEU A 181 4.18 29.88 -17.99
N PRO A 182 3.17 30.73 -18.23
CA PRO A 182 3.15 32.10 -17.74
C PRO A 182 3.04 32.18 -16.20
N PRO A 183 3.50 33.28 -15.58
CA PRO A 183 3.51 33.42 -14.13
C PRO A 183 2.07 33.55 -13.57
N PRO A 184 1.80 32.97 -12.40
CA PRO A 184 0.48 33.03 -11.79
C PRO A 184 0.16 34.39 -11.15
N PRO A 185 -1.13 34.75 -11.04
CA PRO A 185 -1.56 35.89 -10.23
C PRO A 185 -1.34 35.63 -8.73
N ARG A 186 -1.26 36.68 -7.93
CA ARG A 186 -1.07 36.62 -6.47
C ARG A 186 -2.37 36.17 -5.78
N PHE A 187 -2.35 35.09 -4.99
CA PHE A 187 -3.51 34.59 -4.23
C PHE A 187 -3.23 34.47 -2.72
N GLN A 188 -4.30 34.71 -1.94
CA GLN A 188 -4.42 34.47 -0.50
C GLN A 188 -4.83 33.01 -0.22
N LEU A 189 -4.42 32.49 0.94
CA LEU A 189 -4.69 31.13 1.43
C LEU A 189 -6.16 30.92 1.84
N THR A 190 -6.95 30.36 0.92
CA THR A 190 -8.14 29.54 1.21
C THR A 190 -8.17 28.40 0.20
N LYS A 191 -8.59 27.19 0.63
CA LYS A 191 -8.74 25.93 -0.15
C LYS A 191 -8.67 26.18 -1.67
N ALA A 192 -7.49 25.97 -2.26
CA ALA A 192 -7.21 26.52 -3.58
C ALA A 192 -8.07 25.85 -4.68
N PRO A 193 -8.71 26.59 -5.59
CA PRO A 193 -9.36 26.00 -6.76
C PRO A 193 -8.34 25.25 -7.64
N GLN A 194 -8.79 24.23 -8.39
CA GLN A 194 -7.96 23.63 -9.44
C GLN A 194 -7.69 24.68 -10.52
N THR A 195 -6.47 25.21 -10.54
CA THR A 195 -6.01 26.20 -11.52
C THR A 195 -4.86 25.60 -12.32
N PRO A 196 -4.58 26.09 -13.53
CA PRO A 196 -3.41 25.69 -14.30
C PRO A 196 -2.10 25.83 -13.50
N LEU A 197 -2.00 26.84 -12.65
CA LEU A 197 -0.87 26.97 -11.72
C LEU A 197 -0.84 25.82 -10.71
N ARG A 198 -1.96 25.49 -10.07
CA ARG A 198 -2.02 24.39 -9.10
C ARG A 198 -1.63 23.06 -9.76
N THR A 199 -2.10 22.80 -10.98
CA THR A 199 -1.67 21.64 -11.77
C THR A 199 -0.17 21.67 -12.02
N SER A 200 0.38 22.82 -12.40
CA SER A 200 1.81 23.01 -12.65
C SER A 200 2.67 22.89 -11.40
N LEU A 201 2.16 23.33 -10.25
CA LEU A 201 2.81 23.18 -8.95
C LEU A 201 2.73 21.73 -8.47
N ASN A 202 1.64 21.02 -8.70
CA ASN A 202 1.54 19.59 -8.39
C ASN A 202 2.55 18.77 -9.20
N ILE A 203 2.74 19.10 -10.48
CA ILE A 203 3.76 18.47 -11.33
C ILE A 203 5.19 18.74 -10.80
N ARG A 204 5.45 19.93 -10.24
CA ARG A 204 6.78 20.29 -9.72
C ARG A 204 7.04 19.87 -8.28
N ASN A 205 5.99 19.69 -7.48
CA ASN A 205 6.08 19.40 -6.04
C ASN A 205 5.71 17.94 -5.75
N GLN A 206 6.38 17.02 -6.44
CA GLN A 206 6.28 15.58 -6.22
C GLN A 206 6.99 15.10 -4.93
N ILE A 207 7.37 16.03 -4.05
CA ILE A 207 8.20 15.75 -2.88
C ILE A 207 7.53 16.33 -1.66
N THR A 208 7.48 15.53 -0.62
CA THR A 208 7.02 15.94 0.69
C THR A 208 7.97 15.34 1.73
N PRO A 209 8.61 16.16 2.57
CA PRO A 209 9.47 15.65 3.63
C PRO A 209 8.66 15.05 4.79
N VAL A 210 7.33 15.07 4.72
CA VAL A 210 6.42 14.75 5.83
C VAL A 210 5.42 13.63 5.51
N ALA A 211 5.46 13.04 4.31
CA ALA A 211 4.59 11.92 3.98
C ALA A 211 5.37 10.64 3.68
N GLU A 212 4.71 9.54 4.01
CA GLU A 212 5.09 8.20 3.60
C GLU A 212 4.53 7.91 2.19
N PHE A 213 5.26 7.11 1.40
CA PHE A 213 4.99 6.86 -0.02
C PHE A 213 3.59 6.32 -0.33
N ASN A 214 3.11 5.26 0.32
CA ASN A 214 1.78 4.68 0.05
C ASN A 214 0.67 5.70 0.30
N THR A 215 0.78 6.47 1.37
CA THR A 215 -0.17 7.55 1.70
C THR A 215 -0.05 8.72 0.73
N TYR A 216 1.17 9.04 0.27
CA TYR A 216 1.40 10.10 -0.70
C TYR A 216 0.94 9.74 -2.11
N ALA A 217 1.10 8.47 -2.52
CA ALA A 217 0.74 7.99 -3.84
C ALA A 217 -0.76 8.11 -4.09
N ASP A 218 -1.59 7.91 -3.05
CA ASP A 218 -3.03 8.18 -3.11
C ASP A 218 -3.56 8.69 -1.76
N SER A 219 -3.36 10.00 -1.54
CA SER A 219 -3.71 10.67 -0.29
C SER A 219 -5.22 10.75 -0.08
N ILE A 220 -5.98 10.84 -1.18
CA ILE A 220 -7.44 10.84 -1.16
C ILE A 220 -7.95 9.45 -0.76
N ALA A 221 -7.43 8.37 -1.34
CA ALA A 221 -7.80 7.02 -0.95
C ALA A 221 -7.53 6.76 0.54
N ALA A 222 -6.35 7.17 1.04
CA ALA A 222 -6.01 7.03 2.46
C ALA A 222 -6.97 7.80 3.37
N ALA A 223 -7.27 9.06 3.05
CA ALA A 223 -8.24 9.87 3.80
C ALA A 223 -9.63 9.24 3.83
N ARG A 224 -10.10 8.70 2.69
CA ARG A 224 -11.40 8.03 2.58
C ARG A 224 -11.47 6.75 3.41
N VAL A 225 -10.44 5.90 3.35
CA VAL A 225 -10.39 4.68 4.16
C VAL A 225 -10.40 5.01 5.65
N TYR A 226 -9.64 6.01 6.10
CA TYR A 226 -9.64 6.40 7.50
C TYR A 226 -10.98 7.01 7.95
N ALA A 227 -11.70 7.68 7.05
CA ALA A 227 -13.02 8.21 7.36
C ALA A 227 -14.04 7.12 7.77
N LEU A 228 -13.93 5.90 7.23
CA LEU A 228 -14.80 4.77 7.61
C LEU A 228 -14.61 4.30 9.05
N THR A 229 -13.52 4.69 9.70
CA THR A 229 -13.29 4.39 11.12
C THR A 229 -14.00 5.39 12.04
N SER A 230 -14.54 6.49 11.50
CA SER A 230 -15.34 7.47 12.24
C SER A 230 -16.79 6.97 12.39
N PRO A 231 -17.49 7.26 13.50
CA PRO A 231 -18.94 7.05 13.55
C PRO A 231 -19.70 8.03 12.63
N HIS A 232 -19.04 9.12 12.19
CA HIS A 232 -19.54 10.08 11.21
C HIS A 232 -18.49 10.30 10.12
N PRO A 233 -18.43 9.42 9.09
CA PRO A 233 -17.38 9.49 8.07
C PRO A 233 -17.23 10.87 7.43
N ASN A 234 -18.34 11.57 7.20
CA ASN A 234 -18.39 12.92 6.65
C ASN A 234 -17.51 13.94 7.43
N SER A 235 -17.24 13.72 8.72
CA SER A 235 -16.42 14.60 9.56
C SER A 235 -14.94 14.63 9.17
N THR A 236 -14.48 13.61 8.44
CA THR A 236 -13.08 13.49 7.99
C THR A 236 -12.93 13.19 6.50
N MET A 237 -14.04 13.13 5.75
CA MET A 237 -13.98 12.91 4.31
C MET A 237 -13.17 14.01 3.62
N PRO A 238 -12.25 13.67 2.71
CA PRO A 238 -11.58 14.67 1.91
C PRO A 238 -12.60 15.35 0.98
N PRO A 239 -12.39 16.62 0.61
CA PRO A 239 -13.25 17.27 -0.37
C PRO A 239 -13.18 16.53 -1.71
N ALA A 240 -14.33 16.22 -2.30
CA ALA A 240 -14.38 15.66 -3.64
C ALA A 240 -13.88 16.70 -4.66
N PRO A 241 -13.01 16.32 -5.62
CA PRO A 241 -12.67 17.21 -6.72
C PRO A 241 -13.92 17.49 -7.57
N PRO A 242 -14.03 18.67 -8.22
CA PRO A 242 -15.10 18.90 -9.18
C PRO A 242 -15.01 17.91 -10.35
N ALA A 243 -16.14 17.60 -10.98
CA ALA A 243 -16.13 16.80 -12.20
C ALA A 243 -15.22 17.46 -13.26
N PRO A 244 -14.40 16.70 -14.00
CA PRO A 244 -13.69 17.21 -15.17
C PRO A 244 -14.66 17.85 -16.17
N PRO A 245 -14.25 18.90 -16.89
CA PRO A 245 -15.08 19.51 -17.92
C PRO A 245 -15.61 18.45 -18.91
N GLY A 246 -16.93 18.37 -19.05
CA GLY A 246 -17.59 17.42 -19.96
C GLY A 246 -17.96 16.06 -19.36
N LYS A 247 -17.69 15.81 -18.07
CA LYS A 247 -18.18 14.63 -17.35
C LYS A 247 -19.18 15.04 -16.26
N GLN A 248 -20.24 14.25 -16.07
CA GLN A 248 -21.18 14.37 -14.95
C GLN A 248 -20.78 13.44 -13.81
N ALA A 249 -21.21 13.75 -12.58
CA ALA A 249 -20.83 13.01 -11.37
C ALA A 249 -21.31 11.54 -11.37
N ASP A 250 -22.33 11.27 -12.16
CA ASP A 250 -23.04 10.01 -12.33
C ASP A 250 -22.66 9.24 -13.61
N ASP A 251 -21.81 9.80 -14.47
CA ASP A 251 -21.29 9.11 -15.66
C ASP A 251 -20.40 7.93 -15.23
N PRO A 252 -20.65 6.68 -15.67
CA PRO A 252 -19.75 5.56 -15.40
C PRO A 252 -18.53 5.58 -16.36
N PRO A 253 -17.29 5.36 -15.86
CA PRO A 253 -16.90 5.34 -14.45
C PRO A 253 -16.94 6.76 -13.84
N PRO A 254 -17.44 6.90 -12.59
CA PRO A 254 -17.68 8.21 -11.99
C PRO A 254 -16.38 9.02 -11.95
N PRO A 255 -16.39 10.30 -12.35
CA PRO A 255 -15.17 11.11 -12.43
C PRO A 255 -14.50 11.34 -11.07
N PHE A 256 -15.23 11.08 -9.98
CA PHE A 256 -14.76 11.07 -8.61
C PHE A 256 -15.67 10.15 -7.78
N LEU A 257 -15.18 9.66 -6.64
CA LEU A 257 -15.98 8.81 -5.77
C LEU A 257 -16.94 9.63 -4.91
N ALA A 258 -18.23 9.27 -4.93
CA ALA A 258 -19.26 9.87 -4.07
C ALA A 258 -18.92 9.76 -2.57
N ASN A 259 -19.48 10.62 -1.73
CA ASN A 259 -19.31 10.52 -0.28
C ASN A 259 -19.97 9.25 0.27
N TYR A 260 -19.46 8.73 1.39
CA TYR A 260 -20.12 7.65 2.11
C TYR A 260 -21.47 8.13 2.70
N PRO A 261 -22.43 7.21 2.90
CA PRO A 261 -23.64 7.49 3.67
C PRO A 261 -23.32 8.08 5.06
N ASP A 262 -24.21 8.93 5.58
CA ASP A 262 -24.04 9.57 6.89
C ASP A 262 -24.04 8.57 8.05
N ARG A 263 -24.69 7.42 7.86
CA ARG A 263 -24.74 6.32 8.82
C ARG A 263 -24.41 5.01 8.13
N LEU A 264 -23.49 4.28 8.73
CA LEU A 264 -23.07 2.93 8.32
C LEU A 264 -23.36 1.95 9.45
N SER A 265 -23.50 0.66 9.14
CA SER A 265 -23.82 -0.37 10.14
C SER A 265 -22.76 -0.54 11.23
N ARG A 266 -21.50 -0.16 10.94
CA ARG A 266 -20.38 -0.16 11.89
C ARG A 266 -19.23 0.71 11.38
N GLN A 267 -18.26 0.94 12.27
CA GLN A 267 -16.97 1.53 11.93
C GLN A 267 -16.01 0.46 11.41
N LEU A 268 -15.11 0.86 10.51
CA LEU A 268 -14.01 0.03 10.03
C LEU A 268 -12.89 -0.07 11.09
N PRO A 269 -12.45 -1.26 11.51
CA PRO A 269 -11.25 -1.39 12.33
C PRO A 269 -10.00 -1.23 11.45
N VAL A 270 -9.18 -0.21 11.72
CA VAL A 270 -7.90 0.03 11.02
C VAL A 270 -6.74 -0.06 12.01
N THR A 271 -5.75 -0.88 11.67
CA THR A 271 -4.46 -0.95 12.38
C THR A 271 -3.36 -0.38 11.50
N LEU A 272 -2.74 0.72 11.92
CA LEU A 272 -1.76 1.47 11.14
C LEU A 272 -0.32 1.15 11.59
N PHE A 273 0.53 0.81 10.62
CA PHE A 273 1.97 0.63 10.73
C PHE A 273 2.68 1.77 9.99
N PRO A 274 2.93 2.91 10.67
CA PRO A 274 3.59 4.04 10.04
C PRO A 274 5.13 3.90 10.03
N LEU A 275 5.81 4.85 9.39
CA LEU A 275 7.29 4.93 9.41
C LEU A 275 7.87 4.97 10.83
N ASP A 276 7.10 5.48 11.79
CA ASP A 276 7.46 5.58 13.20
C ASP A 276 7.87 4.24 13.82
N ILE A 277 7.22 3.14 13.40
CA ILE A 277 7.55 1.79 13.86
C ILE A 277 8.30 0.99 12.80
N THR A 278 7.99 1.18 11.52
CA THR A 278 8.57 0.33 10.46
C THR A 278 10.04 0.63 10.20
N THR A 279 10.50 1.88 10.40
CA THR A 279 11.89 2.28 10.12
C THR A 279 12.92 1.63 11.08
N SER A 280 12.53 1.24 12.29
CA SER A 280 13.44 0.58 13.25
C SER A 280 13.57 -0.94 13.01
N HIS A 281 12.67 -1.53 12.22
CA HIS A 281 12.61 -2.97 11.97
C HIS A 281 13.47 -3.33 10.76
N LEU A 282 14.77 -3.53 11.03
CA LEU A 282 15.79 -3.69 10.01
C LEU A 282 16.15 -5.16 9.74
N LEU A 283 16.42 -5.45 8.47
CA LEU A 283 17.25 -6.57 8.05
C LEU A 283 18.63 -6.05 7.68
N THR A 284 19.67 -6.47 8.40
CA THR A 284 21.04 -6.07 8.07
C THR A 284 21.63 -6.91 6.94
N ARG A 285 22.54 -6.29 6.16
CA ARG A 285 23.30 -6.99 5.11
C ARG A 285 24.07 -8.17 5.67
N GLY A 286 24.65 -8.05 6.87
CA GLY A 286 25.36 -9.14 7.54
C GLY A 286 24.46 -10.34 7.84
N GLN A 287 23.31 -10.10 8.48
CA GLN A 287 22.32 -11.17 8.76
C GLN A 287 21.84 -11.86 7.48
N PHE A 288 21.54 -11.07 6.44
CA PHE A 288 21.14 -11.58 5.13
C PHE A 288 22.24 -12.46 4.53
N ARG A 289 23.47 -11.96 4.46
CA ARG A 289 24.63 -12.66 3.90
C ARG A 289 24.89 -13.97 4.65
N GLU A 290 24.88 -13.96 5.97
CA GLU A 290 25.13 -15.15 6.80
C GLU A 290 24.09 -16.24 6.55
N THR A 291 22.82 -15.88 6.38
CA THR A 291 21.75 -16.86 6.10
C THR A 291 21.80 -17.37 4.67
N VAL A 292 22.06 -16.48 3.71
CA VAL A 292 21.87 -16.76 2.28
C VAL A 292 23.11 -17.35 1.62
N ALA A 293 24.33 -17.05 2.10
CA ALA A 293 25.56 -17.55 1.48
C ALA A 293 25.62 -19.09 1.40
N PRO A 294 25.31 -19.88 2.46
CA PRO A 294 25.31 -21.34 2.35
C PRO A 294 24.28 -21.88 1.34
N LEU A 295 23.16 -21.17 1.16
CA LEU A 295 22.11 -21.56 0.21
C LEU A 295 22.50 -21.24 -1.23
N LEU A 296 23.21 -20.14 -1.45
CA LEU A 296 23.82 -19.82 -2.74
C LEU A 296 24.87 -20.85 -3.14
N ASP A 297 25.74 -21.24 -2.20
CA ASP A 297 26.75 -22.28 -2.44
C ASP A 297 26.12 -23.65 -2.76
N ALA A 298 24.94 -23.92 -2.19
CA ALA A 298 24.15 -25.12 -2.48
C ALA A 298 23.27 -25.01 -3.76
N GLY A 299 23.25 -23.84 -4.42
CA GLY A 299 22.51 -23.60 -5.66
C GLY A 299 21.00 -23.44 -5.50
N SER A 300 20.52 -22.89 -4.38
CA SER A 300 19.09 -22.59 -4.15
C SER A 300 18.59 -21.51 -5.12
N PRO A 301 17.57 -21.82 -5.97
CA PRO A 301 16.97 -20.84 -6.87
C PRO A 301 16.32 -19.64 -6.14
N LEU A 302 15.73 -19.87 -4.96
CA LEU A 302 15.15 -18.79 -4.17
C LEU A 302 16.24 -17.88 -3.61
N ALA A 303 17.32 -18.45 -3.08
CA ALA A 303 18.46 -17.69 -2.59
C ALA A 303 19.08 -16.84 -3.69
N GLU A 304 19.30 -17.41 -4.89
CA GLU A 304 19.84 -16.68 -6.05
C GLU A 304 18.96 -15.49 -6.42
N TRP A 305 17.65 -15.72 -6.56
CA TRP A 305 16.70 -14.68 -6.94
C TRP A 305 16.58 -13.56 -5.89
N VAL A 306 16.49 -13.92 -4.62
CA VAL A 306 16.39 -12.95 -3.52
C VAL A 306 17.69 -12.17 -3.33
N ALA A 307 18.83 -12.84 -3.45
CA ALA A 307 20.14 -12.17 -3.39
C ALA A 307 20.32 -11.15 -4.52
N ALA A 308 19.83 -11.44 -5.73
CA ALA A 308 19.95 -10.55 -6.87
C ALA A 308 19.32 -9.17 -6.60
N PHE A 309 18.05 -9.12 -6.17
CA PHE A 309 17.39 -7.83 -5.94
C PHE A 309 17.80 -7.18 -4.62
N LEU A 310 17.99 -7.93 -3.52
CA LEU A 310 18.36 -7.33 -2.24
C LEU A 310 19.79 -6.79 -2.23
N SER A 311 20.72 -7.38 -2.99
CA SER A 311 22.08 -6.84 -3.10
C SER A 311 22.08 -5.44 -3.72
N SER A 312 21.26 -5.22 -4.76
CA SER A 312 21.05 -3.91 -5.38
C SER A 312 20.47 -2.91 -4.36
N THR A 313 19.43 -3.31 -3.62
CA THR A 313 18.83 -2.48 -2.58
C THR A 313 19.81 -2.11 -1.47
N PHE A 314 20.58 -3.07 -0.96
CA PHE A 314 21.61 -2.80 0.04
C PHE A 314 22.69 -1.84 -0.49
N GLY A 315 23.15 -2.02 -1.73
CA GLY A 315 24.10 -1.12 -2.37
C GLY A 315 23.54 0.30 -2.52
N LYS A 316 22.26 0.41 -2.88
CA LYS A 316 21.55 1.69 -2.97
C LYS A 316 21.46 2.38 -1.61
N ILE A 317 21.08 1.66 -0.54
CA ILE A 317 21.00 2.22 0.82
C ILE A 317 22.36 2.73 1.28
N GLU A 318 23.42 1.96 1.05
CA GLU A 318 24.79 2.36 1.39
C GLU A 318 25.21 3.63 0.62
N SER A 319 24.85 3.74 -0.68
CA SER A 319 25.13 4.94 -1.48
C SER A 319 24.40 6.20 -0.97
N LEU A 320 23.28 6.02 -0.28
CA LEU A 320 22.45 7.08 0.29
C LEU A 320 22.75 7.38 1.76
N SER A 321 23.58 6.57 2.42
CA SER A 321 23.83 6.64 3.86
C SER A 321 25.27 7.02 4.16
N ALA A 322 25.46 8.09 4.94
CA ALA A 322 26.77 8.44 5.50
C ALA A 322 27.09 7.68 6.81
N ARG A 323 26.16 6.87 7.33
CA ARG A 323 26.20 6.34 8.72
C ARG A 323 26.50 4.85 8.84
N ALA A 324 26.18 4.06 7.82
CA ALA A 324 26.34 2.60 7.86
C ALA A 324 26.94 2.11 6.54
N ALA A 325 27.93 1.21 6.66
CA ALA A 325 28.63 0.59 5.55
C ALA A 325 28.85 -0.90 5.84
N GLY A 326 29.02 -1.69 4.77
CA GLY A 326 29.22 -3.13 4.83
C GLY A 326 28.05 -3.88 5.51
N ASP A 327 28.38 -4.82 6.40
CA ASP A 327 27.39 -5.70 7.05
C ASP A 327 26.39 -4.95 7.96
N ARG A 328 26.71 -3.72 8.38
CA ARG A 328 25.83 -2.89 9.21
C ARG A 328 24.76 -2.14 8.44
N VAL A 329 24.78 -2.18 7.10
CA VAL A 329 23.74 -1.56 6.27
C VAL A 329 22.42 -2.27 6.55
N GLY A 330 21.45 -1.52 7.06
CA GLY A 330 20.12 -2.02 7.39
C GLY A 330 19.08 -1.60 6.35
N LEU A 331 18.27 -2.56 5.91
CA LEU A 331 17.09 -2.35 5.10
C LEU A 331 15.86 -2.37 6.02
N ALA A 332 15.11 -1.26 6.09
CA ALA A 332 13.81 -1.24 6.74
C ALA A 332 12.81 -2.07 5.93
N LEU A 333 12.28 -3.13 6.53
CA LEU A 333 11.29 -3.99 5.87
C LEU A 333 9.89 -3.54 6.28
N HIS A 334 9.45 -2.44 5.67
CA HIS A 334 8.16 -1.81 5.96
C HIS A 334 6.97 -2.77 5.80
N ASP A 335 6.80 -3.36 4.62
CA ASP A 335 5.67 -4.23 4.33
C ASP A 335 5.72 -5.58 5.07
N PRO A 336 6.88 -6.26 5.15
CA PRO A 336 6.98 -7.51 5.91
C PRO A 336 6.65 -7.36 7.40
N LEU A 337 6.73 -6.15 7.97
CA LEU A 337 6.33 -5.91 9.37
C LEU A 337 4.83 -6.17 9.58
N CYS A 338 3.98 -5.77 8.65
CA CYS A 338 2.54 -6.05 8.69
C CYS A 338 2.25 -7.56 8.60
N VAL A 339 3.02 -8.28 7.78
CA VAL A 339 2.91 -9.75 7.69
C VAL A 339 3.37 -10.41 9.00
N TRP A 340 4.47 -9.94 9.59
CA TRP A 340 4.94 -10.44 10.88
C TRP A 340 3.93 -10.18 12.00
N TYR A 341 3.28 -9.02 12.00
CA TYR A 341 2.14 -8.75 12.87
C TYR A 341 1.06 -9.80 12.69
N MET A 342 0.60 -10.07 11.46
CA MET A 342 -0.45 -11.08 11.25
C MET A 342 -0.08 -12.48 11.75
N LEU A 343 1.19 -12.87 11.60
CA LEU A 343 1.70 -14.15 12.06
C LEU A 343 1.85 -14.23 13.60
N THR A 344 2.04 -13.09 14.26
CA THR A 344 2.36 -13.03 15.70
C THR A 344 1.39 -12.16 16.51
N ARG A 345 0.24 -11.78 15.94
CA ARG A 345 -0.73 -10.82 16.51
C ARG A 345 -1.28 -11.21 17.87
N ARG A 346 -1.17 -12.48 18.26
CA ARG A 346 -1.56 -12.99 19.58
C ARG A 346 -0.55 -12.64 20.67
N SER A 347 0.65 -12.19 20.30
CA SER A 347 1.67 -11.74 21.25
C SER A 347 1.21 -10.45 21.94
N PRO A 348 1.22 -10.40 23.28
CA PRO A 348 0.86 -9.20 24.02
C PRO A 348 1.91 -8.08 23.91
N ALA A 349 3.06 -8.36 23.28
CA ALA A 349 4.12 -7.37 23.09
C ALA A 349 3.83 -6.38 21.95
N TRP A 350 2.84 -6.66 21.09
CA TRP A 350 2.32 -5.66 20.18
C TRP A 350 1.55 -4.60 20.97
N THR A 351 1.96 -3.34 20.84
CA THR A 351 1.33 -2.23 21.58
C THR A 351 0.83 -1.16 20.63
N LEU A 352 -0.37 -0.67 20.94
CA LEU A 352 -0.97 0.49 20.27
C LEU A 352 -0.56 1.77 20.98
N ALA A 353 -0.66 2.89 20.27
CA ALA A 353 -0.40 4.21 20.81
C ALA A 353 -1.18 4.45 22.12
N PRO A 354 -0.55 5.05 23.13
CA PRO A 354 -1.22 5.35 24.39
C PRO A 354 -2.38 6.31 24.12
N HIS A 355 -3.55 6.00 24.68
CA HIS A 355 -4.81 6.74 24.46
C HIS A 355 -5.42 6.63 23.06
N GLY A 356 -4.96 5.67 22.24
CA GLY A 356 -5.64 5.30 20.99
C GLY A 356 -6.98 4.58 21.22
N PRO A 357 -7.82 4.43 20.17
CA PRO A 357 -7.58 4.84 18.78
C PRO A 357 -7.53 6.36 18.59
N GLU A 358 -6.70 6.83 17.67
CA GLU A 358 -6.37 8.25 17.45
C GLU A 358 -7.17 8.85 16.27
N ASP A 359 -7.40 10.17 16.28
CA ASP A 359 -7.86 10.93 15.10
C ASP A 359 -6.64 11.31 14.25
N ILE A 360 -6.35 10.49 13.24
CA ILE A 360 -5.22 10.62 12.31
C ILE A 360 -5.77 11.00 10.94
N ARG A 361 -5.75 12.29 10.59
CA ARG A 361 -6.26 12.77 9.29
C ARG A 361 -5.15 12.81 8.25
N VAL A 362 -5.50 12.74 6.97
CA VAL A 362 -4.53 12.84 5.88
C VAL A 362 -4.71 14.19 5.19
N GLU A 363 -3.64 14.97 5.05
CA GLU A 363 -3.64 16.17 4.23
C GLU A 363 -3.61 15.78 2.74
N THR A 364 -4.56 16.27 1.95
CA THR A 364 -4.76 15.83 0.56
C THR A 364 -4.48 16.91 -0.49
N SER A 365 -4.10 18.11 -0.05
CA SER A 365 -4.08 19.30 -0.92
C SER A 365 -2.83 20.16 -0.81
N GLY A 366 -2.15 20.14 0.33
CA GLY A 366 -1.02 21.02 0.60
C GLY A 366 0.17 20.79 -0.35
N GLN A 367 0.75 21.88 -0.86
CA GLN A 367 1.89 21.84 -1.79
C GLN A 367 3.08 21.04 -1.23
N TRP A 368 3.34 21.15 0.07
CA TRP A 368 4.49 20.54 0.76
C TRP A 368 4.10 19.42 1.71
N THR A 369 2.80 19.27 1.98
CA THR A 369 2.27 18.45 3.08
C THR A 369 1.24 17.43 2.61
N ARG A 370 0.95 17.34 1.30
CA ARG A 370 0.12 16.26 0.76
C ARG A 370 0.65 14.90 1.22
N GLY A 371 -0.25 14.02 1.64
CA GLY A 371 0.04 12.72 2.23
C GLY A 371 0.47 12.74 3.70
N MET A 372 0.64 13.90 4.33
CA MET A 372 1.00 14.00 5.74
C MET A 372 -0.13 13.47 6.62
N CYS A 373 0.21 12.64 7.62
CA CYS A 373 -0.71 12.30 8.68
C CYS A 373 -0.72 13.39 9.76
N VAL A 374 -1.89 13.97 10.01
CA VAL A 374 -2.11 15.11 10.90
C VAL A 374 -2.84 14.63 12.15
N VAL A 375 -2.25 14.90 13.31
CA VAL A 375 -2.81 14.58 14.64
C VAL A 375 -2.84 15.86 15.47
N ASP A 376 -4.00 16.20 16.04
CA ASP A 376 -4.09 17.34 16.96
C ASP A 376 -3.54 16.96 18.34
N ARG A 377 -2.35 17.49 18.67
CA ARG A 377 -1.67 17.28 19.95
C ARG A 377 -1.89 18.40 20.97
N ARG A 378 -2.72 19.40 20.64
CA ARG A 378 -2.98 20.51 21.56
C ARG A 378 -3.78 19.99 22.76
N ASN A 379 -3.38 20.40 23.96
CA ASN A 379 -4.09 20.02 25.19
C ASN A 379 -5.40 20.82 25.35
N ARG A 380 -6.42 20.47 24.56
CA ARG A 380 -7.74 21.10 24.58
C ARG A 380 -8.81 20.10 25.00
N ARG A 381 -9.79 20.57 25.78
CA ARG A 381 -10.93 19.76 26.20
C ARG A 381 -11.81 19.41 24.99
N ARG A 382 -12.13 18.13 24.83
CA ARG A 382 -13.12 17.66 23.84
C ARG A 382 -14.55 18.00 24.28
N ARG A 383 -15.42 18.28 23.31
CA ARG A 383 -16.85 18.56 23.50
C ARG A 383 -17.64 17.24 23.51
N GLU A 384 -18.71 17.20 24.30
CA GLU A 384 -19.61 16.03 24.38
C GLU A 384 -20.70 16.05 23.30
N ASP A 385 -21.10 17.25 22.87
CA ASP A 385 -22.29 17.49 22.06
C ASP A 385 -21.87 17.81 20.62
N ASP A 386 -21.72 16.74 19.84
CA ASP A 386 -21.53 16.80 18.41
C ASP A 386 -22.92 16.59 17.79
N GLY A 387 -23.76 17.63 17.77
CA GLY A 387 -25.03 17.60 17.03
C GLY A 387 -24.83 17.25 15.54
N GLU A 388 -25.92 17.22 14.75
CA GLU A 388 -25.85 16.95 13.31
C GLU A 388 -24.92 17.94 12.56
N GLY A 389 -23.64 17.57 12.45
CA GLY A 389 -22.77 17.84 11.29
C GLY A 389 -22.36 19.29 10.98
N GLY A 390 -22.32 20.21 11.96
CA GLY A 390 -21.87 21.59 11.72
C GLY A 390 -20.42 21.87 12.13
N GLU A 391 -19.67 22.67 11.35
CA GLU A 391 -18.43 23.28 11.85
C GLU A 391 -18.75 24.26 12.98
N VAL A 392 -18.10 24.08 14.13
CA VAL A 392 -18.28 24.97 15.28
C VAL A 392 -17.33 26.18 15.16
N PRO A 393 -17.80 27.42 15.39
CA PRO A 393 -16.92 28.59 15.43
C PRO A 393 -15.73 28.37 16.37
N GLY A 394 -14.50 28.53 15.85
CA GLY A 394 -13.27 28.30 16.61
C GLY A 394 -12.76 26.85 16.66
N ASP A 395 -13.41 25.93 15.94
CA ASP A 395 -12.97 24.55 15.73
C ASP A 395 -13.29 24.04 14.32
N THR A 396 -12.77 24.73 13.30
CA THR A 396 -12.85 24.32 11.89
C THR A 396 -12.33 22.89 11.71
N GLY A 397 -13.11 22.04 11.05
CA GLY A 397 -12.83 20.61 10.94
C GLY A 397 -13.22 19.76 12.16
N ASN A 398 -13.85 20.32 13.20
CA ASN A 398 -14.40 19.57 14.33
C ASN A 398 -13.38 18.66 15.05
N TRP A 399 -12.16 19.15 15.29
CA TRP A 399 -11.10 18.38 15.96
C TRP A 399 -11.39 18.07 17.43
N LEU A 400 -12.20 18.90 18.08
CA LEU A 400 -12.55 18.73 19.48
C LEU A 400 -13.87 17.97 19.68
N GLY A 401 -14.55 17.56 18.60
CA GLY A 401 -15.77 16.76 18.69
C GLY A 401 -15.49 15.33 19.11
N LYS A 402 -16.28 14.76 20.03
CA LYS A 402 -16.12 13.37 20.48
C LYS A 402 -16.71 12.34 19.52
N GLY A 403 -17.74 12.71 18.76
CA GLY A 403 -18.30 11.92 17.66
C GLY A 403 -17.57 12.17 16.34
N SER A 404 -16.88 13.30 16.21
CA SER A 404 -16.09 13.64 15.02
C SER A 404 -14.74 12.94 14.98
N GLY A 405 -14.05 13.05 13.84
CA GLY A 405 -12.71 12.50 13.67
C GLY A 405 -12.72 10.99 13.42
N ASN A 406 -11.59 10.45 13.00
CA ASN A 406 -11.45 9.02 12.76
C ASN A 406 -10.90 8.29 13.99
N ARG A 407 -10.85 6.95 13.94
CA ARG A 407 -10.43 6.05 15.02
C ARG A 407 -9.42 5.04 14.47
N VAL A 408 -8.18 5.50 14.29
CA VAL A 408 -7.10 4.67 13.75
C VAL A 408 -6.26 4.08 14.89
N GLY A 409 -6.08 2.76 14.89
CA GLY A 409 -5.21 2.06 15.84
C GLY A 409 -3.76 2.09 15.38
N ARG A 410 -2.97 3.06 15.84
CA ARG A 410 -1.55 3.15 15.48
C ARG A 410 -0.70 2.20 16.32
N VAL A 411 0.11 1.37 15.67
CA VAL A 411 1.06 0.48 16.34
C VAL A 411 2.34 1.24 16.67
N VAL A 412 2.82 1.09 17.91
CA VAL A 412 4.00 1.79 18.43
C VAL A 412 5.04 0.88 19.08
N GLY A 413 4.73 -0.41 19.25
CA GLY A 413 5.69 -1.38 19.75
C GLY A 413 5.41 -2.79 19.25
N SER A 414 6.47 -3.60 19.20
CA SER A 414 6.48 -4.95 18.65
C SER A 414 7.12 -5.97 19.62
N PRO A 415 7.05 -7.27 19.32
CA PRO A 415 7.74 -8.32 20.09
C PRO A 415 9.28 -8.24 20.14
N GLY A 416 9.89 -7.35 19.34
CA GLY A 416 11.32 -7.07 19.33
C GLY A 416 11.83 -6.65 17.95
N GLU A 417 12.41 -5.45 17.88
CA GLU A 417 12.95 -4.89 16.63
C GLU A 417 14.13 -5.72 16.09
N ASP A 418 14.99 -6.20 16.99
CA ASP A 418 16.19 -7.00 16.73
C ASP A 418 15.87 -8.44 16.27
N LYS A 419 14.72 -8.97 16.68
CA LYS A 419 14.28 -10.33 16.34
C LYS A 419 13.71 -10.45 14.94
N PHE A 420 13.16 -9.35 14.41
CA PHE A 420 12.35 -9.36 13.21
C PHE A 420 13.10 -9.83 11.96
N GLY A 421 14.29 -9.29 11.70
CA GLY A 421 15.09 -9.67 10.52
C GLY A 421 15.43 -11.17 10.51
N ALA A 422 15.93 -11.69 11.63
CA ALA A 422 16.24 -13.11 11.77
C ALA A 422 14.99 -14.00 11.66
N TYR A 423 13.86 -13.57 12.25
CA TYR A 423 12.59 -14.28 12.14
C TYR A 423 12.16 -14.42 10.67
N LEU A 424 12.20 -13.34 9.88
CA LEU A 424 11.82 -13.38 8.47
C LEU A 424 12.72 -14.28 7.65
N LEU A 425 14.04 -14.17 7.83
CA LEU A 425 15.01 -15.01 7.14
C LEU A 425 14.75 -16.50 7.42
N HIS A 426 14.54 -16.86 8.69
CA HIS A 426 14.21 -18.22 9.06
C HIS A 426 12.88 -18.69 8.45
N ARG A 427 11.86 -17.84 8.38
CA ARG A 427 10.56 -18.19 7.77
C ARG A 427 10.62 -18.37 6.25
N ILE A 428 11.50 -17.65 5.57
CA ILE A 428 11.64 -17.70 4.10
C ILE A 428 12.53 -18.85 3.66
N PHE A 429 13.65 -19.05 4.36
CA PHE A 429 14.72 -19.96 3.93
C PHE A 429 14.84 -21.24 4.77
N GLY A 430 14.35 -21.24 6.00
CA GLY A 430 14.50 -22.33 6.96
C GLY A 430 13.65 -23.57 6.71
#